data_AF-A0AAE8X1G0-F1
#
_entry.id   AF-A0AAE8X1G0-F1
#
_cell.length_a   1.000
_cell.length_b   1.000
_cell.length_c   1.000
_cell.angle_alpha   90.00
_cell.angle_beta   90.00
_cell.angle_gamma   90.00
#
_symmetry.space_group_name_H-M   'P 1'
#
loop_
_entity.id
_entity.type
_entity.pdbx_description
1 polymer ?
#
loop_
_entity_poly.entity_id
_entity_poly.type
_entity_poly.pdbx_seq_one_letter_code
_entity_poly.pdbx_strand_id
1 'polypeptide(L)'
;MKPLYFLLFALSPLAAAENIYAPGQAALKFNQWYIAQLDQNKPPVLNPDIMNEYVASGTIAAIKEMYSGDSNDKDMPDADMFIKAQDWDDDWNQITVLHSDFDAVCTNVYVAFGKKQDHVIADCLVEEQGKWKVRSATLIK
;
A
#
# COMPACT_ATOMS: atom_id res chain seq x y z
N MET A 1 -50.52 -18.52 -37.18
CA MET A 1 -50.27 -17.19 -36.58
C MET A 1 -48.86 -17.20 -36.00
N LYS A 2 -48.04 -16.18 -36.30
CA LYS A 2 -46.57 -16.14 -36.16
C LYS A 2 -46.09 -16.27 -34.69
N PRO A 3 -44.98 -16.96 -34.38
CA PRO A 3 -44.33 -16.83 -33.09
C PRO A 3 -43.53 -15.51 -33.03
N LEU A 4 -43.82 -14.71 -32.01
CA LEU A 4 -43.14 -13.44 -31.71
C LEU A 4 -41.82 -13.76 -30.99
N TYR A 5 -40.69 -13.52 -31.63
CA TYR A 5 -39.37 -13.64 -31.00
C TYR A 5 -39.07 -12.38 -30.19
N PHE A 6 -39.04 -12.49 -28.87
CA PHE A 6 -38.45 -11.48 -27.99
C PHE A 6 -36.93 -11.68 -27.96
N LEU A 7 -36.19 -10.81 -28.66
CA LEU A 7 -34.74 -10.69 -28.49
C LEU A 7 -34.45 -9.89 -27.21
N LEU A 8 -33.98 -10.56 -26.15
CA LEU A 8 -33.36 -9.89 -25.01
C LEU A 8 -31.91 -9.53 -25.38
N PHE A 9 -31.66 -8.25 -25.62
CA PHE A 9 -30.30 -7.70 -25.67
C PHE A 9 -29.74 -7.63 -24.25
N ALA A 10 -28.90 -8.60 -23.88
CA ALA A 10 -28.07 -8.51 -22.69
C ALA A 10 -26.95 -7.48 -22.95
N LEU A 11 -27.12 -6.26 -22.45
CA LEU A 11 -26.03 -5.30 -22.31
C LEU A 11 -25.14 -5.78 -21.16
N SER A 12 -24.10 -6.53 -21.47
CA SER A 12 -23.01 -6.80 -20.52
C SER A 12 -22.17 -5.52 -20.39
N PRO A 13 -22.01 -4.92 -19.19
CA PRO A 13 -20.99 -3.91 -19.01
C PRO A 13 -19.64 -4.62 -19.07
N LEU A 14 -18.88 -4.39 -20.14
CA LEU A 14 -17.44 -4.64 -20.14
C LEU A 14 -16.84 -3.61 -19.17
N ALA A 15 -16.84 -3.92 -17.88
CA ALA A 15 -15.96 -3.26 -16.95
C ALA A 15 -14.55 -3.75 -17.29
N ALA A 16 -13.77 -2.91 -17.97
CA ALA A 16 -12.32 -3.08 -18.05
C ALA A 16 -11.76 -2.88 -16.64
N ALA A 17 -11.78 -3.93 -15.83
CA ALA A 17 -10.98 -3.98 -14.62
C ALA A 17 -9.53 -4.06 -15.08
N GLU A 18 -8.75 -2.99 -14.88
CA GLU A 18 -7.29 -3.10 -14.88
C GLU A 18 -6.94 -4.24 -13.92
N ASN A 19 -6.29 -5.28 -14.45
CA ASN A 19 -5.98 -6.49 -13.71
C ASN A 19 -4.81 -6.20 -12.76
N ILE A 20 -5.07 -5.42 -11.71
CA ILE A 20 -4.12 -5.23 -10.61
C ILE A 20 -4.01 -6.60 -9.92
N TYR A 21 -2.87 -7.26 -10.16
CA TYR A 21 -2.46 -8.52 -9.53
C TYR A 21 -2.47 -8.37 -7.99
N ALA A 22 -2.63 -9.49 -7.27
CA ALA A 22 -2.91 -9.48 -5.83
C ALA A 22 -1.97 -8.60 -4.97
N PRO A 23 -0.63 -8.62 -5.14
CA PRO A 23 0.25 -7.70 -4.42
C PRO A 23 -0.01 -6.22 -4.70
N GLY A 24 -0.36 -5.86 -5.95
CA GLY A 24 -0.72 -4.48 -6.30
C GLY A 24 -1.95 -4.00 -5.54
N GLN A 25 -2.97 -4.85 -5.39
CA GLN A 25 -4.16 -4.52 -4.59
C GLN A 25 -3.85 -4.40 -3.10
N ALA A 26 -2.95 -5.24 -2.59
CA ALA A 26 -2.52 -5.18 -1.19
C ALA A 26 -1.76 -3.88 -0.89
N ALA A 27 -0.82 -3.49 -1.77
CA ALA A 27 -0.10 -2.22 -1.66
C ALA A 27 -1.05 -1.02 -1.71
N LEU A 28 -1.99 -1.01 -2.66
CA LEU A 28 -2.97 0.08 -2.78
C LEU A 28 -3.78 0.24 -1.49
N LYS A 29 -4.34 -0.87 -0.98
CA LYS A 29 -5.13 -0.87 0.26
C LYS A 29 -4.33 -0.41 1.46
N PHE A 30 -3.09 -0.89 1.58
CA PHE A 30 -2.19 -0.49 2.65
C PHE A 30 -1.94 1.02 2.63
N ASN A 31 -1.50 1.58 1.50
CA ASN A 31 -1.17 3.00 1.42
C ASN A 31 -2.39 3.90 1.63
N GLN A 32 -3.55 3.51 1.10
CA GLN A 32 -4.81 4.23 1.35
C GLN A 32 -5.17 4.26 2.83
N TRP A 33 -5.07 3.10 3.50
CA TRP A 33 -5.31 3.00 4.92
C TRP A 33 -4.27 3.79 5.73
N TYR A 34 -3.00 3.72 5.35
CA TYR A 34 -1.89 4.37 6.05
C TYR A 34 -2.03 5.89 6.03
N ILE A 35 -2.22 6.50 4.85
CA ILE A 35 -2.47 7.94 4.71
C ILE A 35 -3.69 8.37 5.52
N ALA A 36 -4.78 7.58 5.49
CA ALA A 36 -5.96 7.90 6.30
C ALA A 36 -5.72 7.85 7.82
N GLN A 37 -4.70 7.11 8.29
CA GLN A 37 -4.27 7.18 9.69
C GLN A 37 -3.43 8.43 9.96
N LEU A 38 -2.54 8.81 9.03
CA LEU A 38 -1.74 10.03 9.12
C LEU A 38 -2.63 11.28 9.17
N ASP A 39 -3.65 11.37 8.30
CA ASP A 39 -4.63 12.48 8.28
C ASP A 39 -5.39 12.65 9.61
N GLN A 40 -5.45 11.59 10.42
CA GLN A 40 -6.06 11.62 11.74
C GLN A 40 -5.05 11.88 12.87
N ASN A 41 -3.79 12.21 12.54
CA ASN A 41 -2.66 12.31 13.45
C ASN A 41 -2.44 11.02 14.26
N LYS A 42 -2.61 9.86 13.64
CA LYS A 42 -2.43 8.53 14.25
C LYS A 42 -1.37 7.73 13.49
N PRO A 43 -0.09 8.15 13.47
CA PRO A 43 0.96 7.45 12.74
C PRO A 43 1.06 5.98 13.17
N PRO A 44 0.80 5.01 12.28
CA PRO A 44 0.75 3.60 12.66
C PRO A 44 2.05 3.05 13.24
N VAL A 45 3.20 3.61 12.86
CA VAL A 45 4.51 3.25 13.43
C VAL A 45 4.62 3.47 14.94
N LEU A 46 3.80 4.36 15.53
CA LEU A 46 3.74 4.54 16.99
C LEU A 46 2.83 3.52 17.70
N ASN A 47 2.03 2.75 16.95
CA ASN A 47 1.23 1.64 17.48
C ASN A 47 1.27 0.43 16.52
N PRO A 48 2.42 -0.26 16.38
CA PRO A 48 2.64 -1.18 15.26
C PRO A 48 1.66 -2.35 15.14
N ASP A 49 0.99 -2.73 16.23
CA ASP A 49 0.05 -3.85 16.24
C ASP A 49 -1.17 -3.64 15.33
N ILE A 50 -1.57 -2.39 15.07
CA ILE A 50 -2.70 -2.10 14.16
C ILE A 50 -2.36 -2.39 12.70
N MET A 51 -1.08 -2.57 12.37
CA MET A 51 -0.61 -2.83 11.01
C MET A 51 -0.65 -4.31 10.62
N ASN A 52 -0.99 -5.24 11.53
CA ASN A 52 -0.87 -6.69 11.31
C ASN A 52 -1.61 -7.24 10.07
N GLU A 53 -2.68 -6.56 9.63
CA GLU A 53 -3.40 -6.93 8.40
C GLU A 53 -2.60 -6.61 7.13
N TYR A 54 -1.74 -5.60 7.17
CA TYR A 54 -1.08 -5.03 6.01
C TYR A 54 0.44 -5.25 5.99
N VAL A 55 1.08 -5.35 7.15
CA VAL A 55 2.54 -5.35 7.30
C VAL A 55 3.02 -6.69 7.83
N ALA A 56 4.13 -7.18 7.27
CA ALA A 56 4.71 -8.47 7.64
C ALA A 56 5.10 -8.48 9.13
N SER A 57 4.90 -9.62 9.78
CA SER A 57 5.13 -9.78 11.23
C SER A 57 6.57 -9.42 11.64
N GLY A 58 7.56 -9.80 10.84
CA GLY A 58 8.96 -9.46 11.06
C GLY A 58 9.23 -7.96 11.00
N THR A 59 8.55 -7.23 10.12
CA THR A 59 8.64 -5.77 10.02
C THR A 59 8.00 -5.10 11.22
N ILE A 60 6.83 -5.57 11.67
CA ILE A 60 6.19 -5.07 12.90
C ILE A 60 7.11 -5.26 14.11
N ALA A 61 7.74 -6.42 14.24
CA ALA A 61 8.71 -6.68 15.31
C ALA A 61 9.90 -5.72 15.25
N ALA A 62 10.43 -5.46 14.05
CA ALA A 62 11.53 -4.52 13.85
C ALA A 62 11.14 -3.07 14.21
N ILE A 63 9.93 -2.62 13.85
CA ILE A 63 9.42 -1.30 14.24
C ILE A 63 9.29 -1.22 15.77
N LYS A 64 8.71 -2.25 16.42
CA LYS A 64 8.61 -2.27 17.89
C LYS A 64 9.97 -2.15 18.56
N GLU A 65 11.01 -2.79 18.02
CA GLU A 65 12.37 -2.67 18.55
C GLU A 65 13.01 -1.32 18.28
N MET A 66 12.77 -0.73 17.10
CA MET A 66 13.29 0.60 16.76
C MET A 66 12.69 1.69 17.65
N TYR A 67 11.38 1.59 17.93
CA TYR A 67 10.64 2.54 18.76
C TYR A 67 10.57 2.14 20.24
N SER A 68 11.19 1.03 20.66
CA SER A 68 11.33 0.68 22.08
C SER A 68 12.57 1.37 22.67
N GLY A 69 12.42 2.08 23.80
CA GLY A 69 13.56 2.68 24.51
C GLY A 69 13.58 4.20 24.50
N ASP A 70 14.62 4.77 25.11
CA ASP A 70 14.84 6.22 25.13
C ASP A 70 15.30 6.68 23.74
N SER A 71 14.62 7.68 23.17
CA SER A 71 14.95 8.25 21.87
C SER A 71 16.34 8.88 21.83
N ASN A 72 16.96 9.16 22.98
CA ASN A 72 18.34 9.65 23.06
C ASN A 72 19.39 8.55 22.80
N ASP A 73 19.01 7.28 22.90
CA ASP A 73 19.92 6.14 22.74
C ASP A 73 19.81 5.47 21.36
N LYS A 74 18.78 5.81 20.57
CA LYS A 74 18.49 5.19 19.27
C LYS A 74 18.33 6.24 18.18
N ASP A 75 19.06 6.03 17.07
CA ASP A 75 18.95 6.85 15.86
C ASP A 75 17.58 6.64 15.22
N MET A 76 16.68 7.61 15.43
CA MET A 76 15.31 7.54 14.92
C MET A 76 15.28 7.91 13.44
N PRO A 77 14.40 7.30 12.63
CA PRO A 77 14.31 7.64 11.21
C PRO A 77 13.95 9.12 11.01
N ASP A 78 14.72 9.82 10.16
CA ASP A 78 14.44 11.21 9.75
C ASP A 78 13.18 11.36 8.87
N ALA A 79 12.52 10.27 8.52
CA ALA A 79 11.33 10.23 7.69
C ALA A 79 10.46 9.01 8.05
N ASP A 80 9.16 9.10 7.78
CA ASP A 80 8.27 7.95 7.96
C ASP A 80 8.73 6.75 7.13
N MET A 81 8.69 5.57 7.74
CA MET A 81 9.29 4.36 7.18
C MET A 81 8.58 3.86 5.91
N PHE A 82 7.28 4.13 5.76
CA PHE A 82 6.47 3.60 4.65
C PHE A 82 6.28 4.64 3.57
N ILE A 83 5.91 5.87 3.92
CA ILE A 83 5.76 6.93 2.91
C ILE A 83 7.09 7.54 2.50
N LYS A 84 8.19 7.30 3.22
CA LYS A 84 9.54 7.80 2.90
C LYS A 84 9.62 9.33 2.78
N ALA A 85 8.81 10.02 3.57
CA ALA A 85 8.78 11.48 3.65
C ALA A 85 8.61 11.93 5.11
N GLN A 86 8.98 13.17 5.40
CA GLN A 86 8.78 13.80 6.71
C GLN A 86 7.33 14.28 6.93
N ASP A 87 6.67 14.61 5.83
CA ASP A 87 5.29 15.12 5.79
C ASP A 87 4.60 14.60 4.53
N TRP A 88 3.29 14.78 4.42
CA TRP A 88 2.48 14.38 3.27
C TRP A 88 1.61 15.54 2.79
N ASP A 89 1.33 15.60 1.48
CA ASP A 89 0.45 16.65 0.94
C ASP A 89 -1.03 16.28 1.06
N ASP A 90 -1.90 17.30 1.05
CA ASP A 90 -3.36 17.18 1.15
C ASP A 90 -4.00 16.23 0.11
N ASP A 91 -3.34 16.00 -1.03
CA ASP A 91 -3.83 15.13 -2.11
C ASP A 91 -3.20 13.74 -2.13
N TRP A 92 -2.38 13.37 -1.14
CA TRP A 92 -1.75 12.03 -1.05
C TRP A 92 -2.73 10.90 -0.77
N ASN A 93 -4.01 11.20 -0.51
CA ASN A 93 -5.09 10.23 -0.57
C ASN A 93 -5.37 9.72 -2.01
N GLN A 94 -4.83 10.38 -3.03
CA GLN A 94 -4.84 9.93 -4.42
C GLN A 94 -3.63 9.04 -4.67
N ILE A 95 -3.86 7.74 -4.70
CA ILE A 95 -2.82 6.73 -4.79
C ILE A 95 -2.99 5.92 -6.06
N THR A 96 -1.91 5.78 -6.83
CA THR A 96 -1.89 5.01 -8.07
C THR A 96 -0.83 3.93 -8.00
N VAL A 97 -1.22 2.68 -8.26
CA VAL A 97 -0.26 1.60 -8.49
C VAL A 97 0.22 1.70 -9.94
N LEU A 98 1.52 1.90 -10.13
CA LEU A 98 2.11 2.08 -11.46
C LEU A 98 2.40 0.74 -12.13
N HIS A 99 3.09 -0.17 -11.43
CA HIS A 99 3.44 -1.51 -11.88
C HIS A 99 4.02 -2.35 -10.72
N SER A 100 4.29 -3.63 -10.98
CA SER A 100 5.19 -4.45 -10.14
C SER A 100 6.33 -5.03 -10.93
N ASP A 101 7.41 -5.31 -10.21
CA ASP A 101 8.35 -6.35 -10.57
C ASP A 101 8.40 -7.44 -9.47
N PHE A 102 8.87 -8.62 -9.86
CA PHE A 102 9.16 -9.69 -8.91
C PHE A 102 10.68 -9.82 -8.81
N ASP A 103 11.18 -9.84 -7.58
CA ASP A 103 12.55 -10.23 -7.27
C ASP A 103 12.57 -11.45 -6.33
N ALA A 104 13.75 -12.02 -6.09
CA ALA A 104 13.90 -13.23 -5.28
C ALA A 104 13.55 -13.05 -3.79
N VAL A 105 13.44 -11.81 -3.32
CA VAL A 105 13.17 -11.41 -1.94
C VAL A 105 11.69 -11.02 -1.75
N CYS A 106 11.09 -10.31 -2.71
CA CYS A 106 9.70 -9.85 -2.68
C CYS A 106 9.17 -9.43 -4.06
N THR A 107 7.88 -9.12 -4.12
CA THR A 107 7.30 -8.40 -5.25
C THR A 107 7.33 -6.92 -4.93
N ASN A 108 8.09 -6.11 -5.68
CA ASN A 108 8.01 -4.66 -5.51
C ASN A 108 6.80 -4.12 -6.25
N VAL A 109 6.06 -3.24 -5.60
CA VAL A 109 4.92 -2.54 -6.17
C VAL A 109 5.22 -1.05 -6.12
N TYR A 110 5.24 -0.44 -7.28
CA TYR A 110 5.53 0.98 -7.43
C TYR A 110 4.25 1.77 -7.23
N VAL A 111 4.24 2.62 -6.21
CA VAL A 111 3.07 3.38 -5.76
C VAL A 111 3.39 4.86 -5.84
N ALA A 112 2.56 5.61 -6.57
CA ALA A 112 2.64 7.05 -6.66
C ALA A 112 1.57 7.71 -5.79
N PHE A 113 1.95 8.81 -5.13
CA PHE A 113 1.07 9.63 -4.31
C PHE A 113 0.78 10.97 -5.00
N GLY A 114 -0.41 11.50 -4.73
CA GLY A 114 -0.84 12.81 -5.20
C GLY A 114 -1.22 12.85 -6.68
N LYS A 115 -1.85 13.94 -7.09
CA LYS A 115 -2.26 14.17 -8.48
C LYS A 115 -1.07 14.25 -9.44
N LYS A 116 0.05 14.79 -8.95
CA LYS A 116 1.27 14.98 -9.73
C LYS A 116 2.09 13.71 -9.88
N GLN A 117 1.93 12.74 -8.97
CA GLN A 117 2.69 11.50 -8.97
C GLN A 117 4.22 11.75 -8.98
N ASP A 118 4.65 12.82 -8.31
CA ASP A 118 6.04 13.20 -8.14
C ASP A 118 6.71 12.46 -6.99
N HIS A 119 5.95 12.07 -5.97
CA HIS A 119 6.41 11.19 -4.89
C HIS A 119 6.06 9.72 -5.19
N VAL A 120 7.08 8.89 -5.38
CA VAL A 120 6.91 7.46 -5.71
C VAL A 120 7.74 6.58 -4.80
N ILE A 121 7.10 5.59 -4.21
CA ILE A 121 7.77 4.53 -3.44
C ILE A 121 7.66 3.18 -4.17
N ALA A 122 8.54 2.26 -3.79
CA ALA A 122 8.41 0.85 -4.07
C ALA A 122 8.13 0.10 -2.77
N ASP A 123 6.94 -0.47 -2.65
CA ASP A 123 6.57 -1.39 -1.57
C ASP A 123 7.04 -2.79 -1.90
N CYS A 124 7.92 -3.34 -1.08
CA CYS A 124 8.35 -4.73 -1.15
C CYS A 124 7.33 -5.60 -0.42
N LEU A 125 6.52 -6.38 -1.15
CA LEU A 125 5.50 -7.27 -0.58
C LEU A 125 5.93 -8.73 -0.56
N VAL A 126 5.62 -9.40 0.54
CA VAL A 126 5.82 -10.84 0.73
C VAL A 126 4.49 -11.51 1.05
N GLU A 127 4.36 -12.78 0.70
CA GLU A 127 3.21 -13.58 1.09
C GLU A 127 3.45 -14.20 2.47
N GLU A 128 2.64 -13.83 3.46
CA GLU A 128 2.66 -14.37 4.81
C GLU A 128 1.28 -14.98 5.10
N GLN A 129 1.24 -16.31 5.31
CA GLN A 129 0.00 -17.04 5.60
C GLN A 129 -1.11 -16.83 4.55
N GLY A 130 -0.74 -16.79 3.26
CA GLY A 130 -1.71 -16.60 2.17
C GLY A 130 -2.16 -15.15 1.96
N LYS A 131 -1.54 -14.18 2.64
CA LYS A 131 -1.81 -12.75 2.49
C LYS A 131 -0.57 -12.02 2.04
N TRP A 132 -0.71 -11.13 1.05
CA TRP A 132 0.33 -10.19 0.67
C TRP A 132 0.46 -9.10 1.71
N LYS A 133 1.66 -8.91 2.26
CA LYS A 133 1.96 -7.93 3.29
C LYS A 133 3.21 -7.13 2.94
N VAL A 134 3.19 -5.85 3.25
CA VAL A 134 4.32 -4.94 3.08
C VAL A 134 5.42 -5.31 4.07
N ARG A 135 6.61 -5.54 3.55
CA ARG A 135 7.82 -5.82 4.32
C ARG A 135 8.66 -4.56 4.51
N SER A 136 8.77 -3.73 3.48
CA SER A 136 9.55 -2.48 3.50
C SER A 136 9.12 -1.57 2.37
N ALA A 137 9.47 -0.29 2.46
CA ALA A 137 9.28 0.68 1.38
C ALA A 137 10.62 1.35 1.04
N THR A 138 10.81 1.70 -0.23
CA THR A 138 11.98 2.43 -0.73
C THR A 138 11.53 3.62 -1.54
N LEU A 139 12.14 4.80 -1.33
CA LEU A 139 11.88 5.98 -2.15
C LEU A 139 12.47 5.77 -3.55
N ILE A 140 11.69 6.03 -4.58
CA ILE A 140 12.11 5.92 -5.98
C ILE A 140 12.41 7.30 -6.57
N LYS A 141 11.51 8.26 -6.33
CA LYS A 141 11.69 9.66 -6.72
C LYS A 141 10.72 10.55 -5.94
#